data_AF-A0A2V9SR07-F1
#
_entry.id   AF-A0A2V9SR07-F1
#
_cell.length_a   1.000
_cell.length_b   1.000
_cell.length_c   1.000
_cell.angle_alpha   90.00
_cell.angle_beta   90.00
_cell.angle_gamma   90.00
#
_symmetry.space_group_name_H-M   'P 1'
#
loop_
_entity.id
_entity.type
_entity.pdbx_description
1 polymer ?
#
loop_
_entity_poly.entity_id
_entity_poly.type
_entity_poly.pdbx_seq_one_letter_code
_entity_poly.pdbx_strand_id
1 'polypeptide(L)' 'APTEAAYRIFDKLKKQSEASLARWTDIQKNDLAAFQKMVAGQNIQAIVVPVTESTGAGGAGPR' A
#
# COMPACT_ATOMS: atom_id res chain seq x y z
N ALA A 1 7.80 33.62 10.55
CA ALA A 1 8.54 32.48 9.97
C ALA A 1 8.18 31.22 10.74
N PRO A 2 8.18 30.02 10.12
CA PRO A 2 7.95 28.77 10.85
C PRO A 2 8.97 28.63 11.99
N THR A 3 8.51 28.16 13.16
CA THR A 3 9.37 28.00 14.33
C THR A 3 10.30 26.79 14.16
N GLU A 4 11.44 26.78 14.85
CA GLU A 4 12.38 25.64 14.81
C GLU A 4 11.70 24.32 15.22
N ALA A 5 10.74 24.38 16.14
CA ALA A 5 9.91 23.25 16.54
C ALA A 5 9.08 22.67 15.38
N ALA A 6 8.56 23.52 14.50
CA ALA A 6 7.78 23.08 13.33
C ALA A 6 8.63 22.29 12.34
N TYR A 7 9.88 22.72 12.11
CA TYR A 7 10.82 21.99 11.25
C TYR A 7 11.19 20.62 11.82
N ARG A 8 11.43 20.53 13.12
CA ARG A 8 11.73 19.23 13.78
C ARG A 8 10.58 18.23 13.64
N ILE A 9 9.33 18.70 13.75
CA ILE A 9 8.14 17.85 13.56
C ILE A 9 8.03 17.42 12.10
N PHE A 10 8.22 18.35 11.16
CA PHE A 10 8.20 18.05 9.73
C PHE A 10 9.24 16.98 9.36
N ASP A 11 10.49 17.14 9.81
CA ASP A 11 11.56 16.18 9.53
C ASP A 11 11.26 14.79 10.13
N LYS A 12 10.65 14.75 11.31
CA LYS A 12 10.20 13.48 11.90
C LYS A 12 9.13 12.81 11.04
N LEU A 13 8.11 13.55 10.62
CA LEU A 13 7.04 13.03 9.78
C LEU A 13 7.56 12.57 8.42
N LYS A 14 8.48 13.33 7.82
CA LYS A 14 9.15 12.97 6.57
C LYS A 14 9.87 11.63 6.68
N LYS A 15 10.70 11.45 7.71
CA LYS A 15 11.41 10.17 7.94
C LYS A 15 10.45 8.99 8.14
N GLN A 16 9.36 9.21 8.87
CA GLN A 16 8.34 8.17 9.08
C GLN A 16 7.65 7.80 7.76
N SER A 17 7.30 8.78 6.94
CA SER A 17 6.68 8.57 5.63
C SER A 17 7.62 7.81 4.68
N GLU A 18 8.89 8.21 4.62
CA GLU A 18 9.91 7.53 3.81
C GLU A 18 10.08 6.07 4.24
N ALA A 19 10.11 5.79 5.55
CA ALA A 19 10.20 4.43 6.07
C ALA A 19 8.96 3.59 5.71
N SER A 20 7.76 4.16 5.79
CA SER A 20 6.52 3.49 5.39
C SER A 20 6.50 3.15 3.89
N LEU A 21 6.96 4.07 3.03
CA LEU A 21 7.06 3.86 1.58
C LEU A 21 8.09 2.78 1.23
N ALA A 22 9.24 2.79 1.90
CA ALA A 22 10.26 1.75 1.74
C ALA A 22 9.70 0.37 2.11
N ARG A 23 8.98 0.27 3.24
CA ARG A 23 8.33 -0.97 3.67
C ARG A 23 7.25 -1.44 2.69
N TRP A 24 6.44 -0.52 2.15
CA TRP A 24 5.45 -0.85 1.14
C TRP A 24 6.09 -1.44 -0.12
N THR A 25 7.19 -0.84 -0.57
CA THR A 25 7.96 -1.33 -1.73
C THR A 25 8.51 -2.74 -1.48
N ASP A 26 8.98 -3.01 -0.26
CA ASP A 26 9.49 -4.32 0.15
C ASP A 26 8.38 -5.39 0.13
N ILE A 27 7.21 -5.08 0.69
CA ILE A 27 6.03 -5.96 0.66
C ILE A 27 5.64 -6.33 -0.76
N GLN A 28 5.61 -5.35 -1.67
CA GLN A 28 5.24 -5.60 -3.07
C GLN A 28 6.25 -6.51 -3.79
N LYS A 29 7.55 -6.39 -3.49
CA LYS A 29 8.60 -7.14 -4.17
C LYS A 29 8.80 -8.54 -3.59
N ASN A 30 8.81 -8.64 -2.27
CA ASN A 30 9.28 -9.83 -1.58
C ASN A 30 8.11 -10.61 -0.97
N ASP A 31 7.25 -9.94 -0.19
CA ASP A 31 6.20 -10.63 0.56
C ASP A 31 5.07 -11.13 -0.33
N LEU A 32 4.72 -10.40 -1.39
CA LEU A 32 3.71 -10.83 -2.34
C LEU A 32 4.15 -12.08 -3.10
N ALA A 33 5.40 -12.13 -3.56
CA ALA A 33 5.96 -13.29 -4.25
C ALA A 33 6.04 -14.51 -3.31
N ALA A 34 6.45 -14.30 -2.06
CA ALA A 34 6.46 -15.34 -1.03
C ALA A 34 5.05 -15.88 -0.74
N PHE A 35 4.06 -14.99 -0.65
CA PHE A 35 2.67 -15.35 -0.45
C PHE A 35 2.10 -16.17 -1.62
N GLN A 36 2.32 -15.73 -2.86
CA GLN A 36 1.88 -16.46 -4.05
C GLN A 36 2.49 -17.87 -4.11
N LYS A 37 3.78 -18.01 -3.80
CA LYS A 37 4.46 -19.31 -3.73
C LYS A 37 3.85 -20.22 -2.66
N MET A 38 3.51 -19.66 -1.50
CA MET A 38 2.86 -20.40 -0.40
C MET A 38 1.47 -20.91 -0.79
N VAL A 39 0.66 -20.06 -1.39
CA VAL A 39 -0.70 -20.38 -1.86
C VAL A 39 -0.67 -21.48 -2.92
N ALA A 40 0.25 -21.38 -3.89
CA ALA A 40 0.46 -22.41 -4.90
C ALA A 40 0.88 -23.77 -4.30
N GLY A 41 1.77 -23.75 -3.30
CA GLY A 41 2.22 -24.96 -2.61
C GLY A 41 1.14 -25.65 -1.77
N GLN A 42 0.11 -24.92 -1.34
CA GLN A 42 -1.01 -25.45 -0.55
C GLN A 42 -2.24 -25.81 -1.40
N ASN A 43 -2.14 -25.74 -2.73
CA ASN A 43 -3.24 -26.00 -3.67
C ASN A 43 -4.49 -25.12 -3.41
N ILE A 44 -4.29 -23.94 -2.81
CA ILE A 44 -5.33 -22.95 -2.56
C ILE A 44 -5.46 -22.13 -3.86
N GLN A 45 -6.62 -22.15 -4.50
CA GLN A 45 -6.85 -21.34 -5.70
C GLN A 45 -6.93 -19.87 -5.31
N ALA A 46 -6.03 -19.04 -5.85
CA ALA A 46 -6.06 -17.61 -5.62
C ALA A 46 -7.32 -16.99 -6.26
N ILE A 47 -8.13 -16.28 -5.47
CA ILE A 47 -9.20 -15.44 -6.00
C ILE A 47 -8.53 -14.18 -6.57
N VAL A 48 -8.39 -14.13 -7.90
CA VAL A 48 -7.90 -12.94 -8.60
C VAL A 48 -9.04 -11.93 -8.64
N VAL A 49 -8.92 -10.85 -7.86
CA VAL A 49 -9.82 -9.70 -8.01
C VAL A 49 -9.34 -8.92 -9.24
N PRO A 50 -10.17 -8.76 -10.30
CA PRO A 50 -9.79 -7.98 -11.46
C PRO A 50 -9.53 -6.54 -11.01
N VAL A 51 -8.40 -5.97 -11.46
CA VAL A 51 -8.10 -4.56 -11.24
C VAL A 51 -9.09 -3.79 -12.10
N THR A 52 -10.21 -3.36 -11.52
CA THR A 52 -11.04 -2.34 -12.13
C THR A 52 -10.20 -1.07 -12.14
N GLU A 53 -9.70 -0.71 -13.32
CA GLU A 53 -9.22 0.64 -13.57
C GLU A 53 -10.28 1.60 -13.01
N SER A 54 -9.90 2.32 -11.96
CA SER A 54 -10.77 3.27 -11.29
C SER A 54 -10.90 4.51 -12.18
N THR A 55 -11.46 4.33 -13.37
CA THR A 55 -11.91 5.43 -14.21
C THR A 55 -13.16 5.98 -13.53
N GLY A 56 -13.06 7.22 -13.06
CA GLY A 56 -13.96 7.79 -12.06
C GLY A 56 -15.42 7.93 -12.48
N ALA A 57 -16.18 8.30 -11.44
CA ALA A 57 -17.52 8.89 -11.47
C ALA A 57 -18.70 7.96 -11.79
N GLY A 58 -19.65 7.93 -10.85
CA GLY A 58 -20.99 7.40 -11.09
C GLY A 58 -21.61 6.80 -9.83
N GLY A 59 -21.98 7.64 -8.87
CA GLY A 59 -22.76 7.19 -7.73
C GLY A 59 -24.10 6.59 -8.18
N ALA A 60 -24.44 5.42 -7.63
CA ALA A 60 -25.81 4.96 -7.48
C ALA A 60 -25.82 3.91 -6.36
N GLY A 61 -26.35 4.29 -5.19
CA GLY A 61 -26.67 3.33 -4.13
C GLY A 61 -27.83 2.42 -4.57
N PRO A 62 -27.92 1.19 -4.04
CA PRO A 62 -28.97 0.26 -4.40
C PRO A 62 -30.32 0.68 -3.81
N ARG A 63 -31.37 0.53 -4.63
CA ARG A 63 -32.78 0.58 -4.24
C ARG A 63 -33.16 -0.62 -3.38
#